data_AF-U6MGX2-F1
#
_entry.id   AF-U6MGX2-F1
#
_cell.length_a   1.000
_cell.length_b   1.000
_cell.length_c   1.000
_cell.angle_alpha   90.00
_cell.angle_beta   90.00
_cell.angle_gamma   90.00
#
_symmetry.space_group_name_H-M   'P 1'
#
loop_
_entity.id
_entity.type
_entity.pdbx_description
1 polymer ?
#
loop_
_entity_poly.entity_id
_entity_poly.type
_entity_poly.pdbx_seq_one_letter_code
_entity_poly.pdbx_strand_id
1 'polypeptide(L)'
;ASAPAAWGKEWTAVALDSCSSEFSIVRSAAFEALPGCLTALASSPEQQGQATTAALELVASFLSSSEGQLPHSTATVAAEHMLPAIAQIVADQAKRQREGMLPEECKVPSAQRAALLEKLFVGMGKLILPVLTREFERLATREQQDDEWEDLSDDDQEEDTSSFYDAVMQCSGNLFKVYGSDCLPHFDAHLRLPYGALLAHDQSSYYGKVAALCLYADAINYGDPAATLECSKVLVPAALLAVSPQAEWAIDEEHMLAISASTYGLGVVAQRHPELFGSQLQGTLEALERCIANPLLRCQSGRAAADGTACSLLKVYAGFCMTLGIDAASAKVATLLEAWFPLVEDEQEIYDAHELLLQMVIQDHPLSSNPAVRQQLRRLVLDILPGRPELIGERARRELLQAAIDKLR
;
A
#
# COMPACT_ATOMS: atom_id res chain seq x y z
N ALA A 1 -21.26 22.35 1.25
CA ALA A 1 -21.62 22.96 -0.04
C ALA A 1 -20.35 22.96 -0.88
N SER A 2 -20.35 22.28 -2.03
CA SER A 2 -19.20 22.35 -2.94
C SER A 2 -18.99 23.81 -3.33
N ALA A 3 -17.77 24.31 -3.22
CA ALA A 3 -17.43 25.58 -3.83
C ALA A 3 -17.80 25.49 -5.33
N PRO A 4 -18.37 26.55 -5.94
CA PRO A 4 -18.64 26.55 -7.37
C PRO A 4 -17.37 26.14 -8.13
N ALA A 5 -17.49 25.28 -9.15
CA ALA A 5 -16.34 24.79 -9.93
C ALA A 5 -15.44 25.95 -10.46
N ALA A 6 -16.05 27.11 -10.70
CA ALA A 6 -15.35 28.35 -11.04
C ALA A 6 -14.34 28.80 -9.96
N TRP A 7 -14.69 28.72 -8.68
CA TRP A 7 -13.79 29.03 -7.56
C TRP A 7 -12.73 27.95 -7.40
N GLY A 8 -13.09 26.68 -7.61
CA GLY A 8 -12.11 25.59 -7.62
C GLY A 8 -11.00 25.82 -8.66
N LYS A 9 -11.38 26.29 -9.86
CA LYS A 9 -10.42 26.61 -10.93
C LYS A 9 -9.52 27.80 -10.56
N GLU A 10 -10.11 28.88 -10.07
CA GLU A 10 -9.36 30.08 -9.67
C GLU A 10 -8.37 29.77 -8.54
N TRP A 11 -8.82 29.09 -7.49
CA TRP A 11 -7.97 28.73 -6.35
C TRP A 11 -6.88 27.73 -6.74
N THR A 12 -7.19 26.75 -7.60
CA THR A 12 -6.17 25.82 -8.12
C THR A 12 -5.11 26.57 -8.91
N ALA A 13 -5.49 27.52 -9.75
CA ALA A 13 -4.54 28.32 -10.51
C ALA A 13 -3.64 29.16 -9.59
N VAL A 14 -4.22 29.82 -8.57
CA VAL A 14 -3.47 30.59 -7.57
C VAL A 14 -2.52 29.70 -6.77
N ALA A 15 -2.96 28.51 -6.36
CA ALA A 15 -2.15 27.55 -5.63
C ALA A 15 -0.97 27.06 -6.50
N LEU A 16 -1.22 26.67 -7.75
CA LEU A 16 -0.17 26.23 -8.69
C LEU A 16 0.88 27.32 -8.95
N ASP A 17 0.46 28.58 -9.13
CA ASP A 17 1.38 29.72 -9.27
C ASP A 17 2.21 29.91 -7.99
N SER A 18 1.56 29.80 -6.83
CA SER A 18 2.20 29.95 -5.52
C SER A 18 3.17 28.80 -5.18
N CYS A 19 2.99 27.61 -5.75
CA CYS A 19 3.94 26.49 -5.63
C CYS A 19 5.33 26.83 -6.22
N SER A 20 5.40 27.78 -7.14
CA SER A 20 6.66 28.28 -7.71
C SER A 20 7.20 29.52 -6.99
N SER A 21 6.59 29.94 -5.87
CA SER A 21 7.04 31.10 -5.10
C SER A 21 8.47 30.93 -4.57
N GLU A 22 9.24 32.01 -4.60
CA GLU A 22 10.57 32.10 -3.99
C GLU A 22 10.51 31.99 -2.45
N PHE A 23 9.36 32.33 -1.84
CA PHE A 23 9.16 32.29 -0.40
C PHE A 23 8.70 30.89 0.05
N SER A 24 9.51 30.22 0.88
CA SER A 24 9.24 28.86 1.37
C SER A 24 7.88 28.73 2.08
N ILE A 25 7.52 29.70 2.93
CA ILE A 25 6.24 29.69 3.67
C ILE A 25 5.04 29.73 2.72
N VAL A 26 5.11 30.56 1.67
CA VAL A 26 4.05 30.67 0.67
C VAL A 26 3.94 29.38 -0.13
N ARG A 27 5.08 28.82 -0.52
CA ARG A 27 5.15 27.56 -1.26
C ARG A 27 4.60 26.38 -0.45
N SER A 28 5.00 26.23 0.82
CA SER A 28 4.47 25.17 1.70
C SER A 28 2.95 25.28 1.86
N ALA A 29 2.44 26.48 2.16
CA ALA A 29 1.00 26.70 2.27
C ALA A 29 0.25 26.39 0.95
N ALA A 30 0.86 26.67 -0.20
CA ALA A 30 0.29 26.35 -1.50
C ALA A 30 0.17 24.83 -1.71
N PHE A 31 1.20 24.06 -1.35
CA PHE A 31 1.16 22.60 -1.46
C PHE A 31 0.18 21.96 -0.48
N GLU A 32 0.05 22.49 0.74
CA GLU A 32 -0.96 22.04 1.70
C GLU A 32 -2.39 22.30 1.19
N ALA A 33 -2.62 23.43 0.52
CA ALA A 33 -3.94 23.78 -0.03
C ALA A 33 -4.29 23.03 -1.32
N LEU A 34 -3.29 22.55 -2.07
CA LEU A 34 -3.47 22.02 -3.42
C LEU A 34 -4.38 20.78 -3.50
N PRO A 35 -4.28 19.76 -2.60
CA PRO A 35 -5.21 18.63 -2.61
C PRO A 35 -6.68 19.06 -2.45
N GLY A 36 -6.94 20.04 -1.59
CA GLY A 36 -8.28 20.60 -1.39
C GLY A 36 -8.79 21.34 -2.63
N CYS A 37 -7.92 22.11 -3.29
CA CYS A 37 -8.25 22.81 -4.54
C CYS A 37 -8.58 21.83 -5.68
N LEU A 38 -7.77 20.78 -5.84
CA LEU A 38 -7.99 19.73 -6.84
C LEU A 38 -9.27 18.93 -6.57
N THR A 39 -9.59 18.67 -5.29
CA THR A 39 -10.85 18.02 -4.91
C THR A 39 -12.07 18.86 -5.32
N ALA A 40 -11.97 20.20 -5.25
CA ALA A 40 -13.04 21.08 -5.72
C ALA A 40 -13.28 20.99 -7.24
N LEU A 41 -12.29 20.53 -8.01
CA LEU A 41 -12.39 20.28 -9.45
C LEU A 41 -13.00 18.92 -9.80
N ALA A 42 -13.45 18.12 -8.82
CA ALA A 42 -14.02 16.78 -9.07
C ALA A 42 -15.19 16.76 -10.07
N SER A 43 -15.93 17.87 -10.18
CA SER A 43 -17.04 18.03 -11.14
C SER A 43 -16.59 18.40 -12.57
N SER A 44 -15.30 18.60 -12.81
CA SER A 44 -14.71 18.97 -14.09
C SER A 44 -13.43 18.14 -14.36
N PRO A 45 -13.58 16.86 -14.75
CA PRO A 45 -12.46 15.90 -14.86
C PRO A 45 -11.29 16.36 -15.72
N GLU A 46 -11.57 16.97 -16.87
CA GLU A 46 -10.53 17.50 -17.76
C GLU A 46 -9.66 18.56 -17.07
N GLN A 47 -10.29 19.48 -16.33
CA GLN A 47 -9.58 20.50 -15.58
C GLN A 47 -8.83 19.90 -14.39
N GLN A 48 -9.44 18.93 -13.71
CA GLN A 48 -8.79 18.20 -12.62
C GLN A 48 -7.52 17.51 -13.12
N GLY A 49 -7.58 16.80 -14.24
CA GLY A 49 -6.43 16.10 -14.81
C GLY A 49 -5.31 17.02 -15.32
N GLN A 50 -5.66 18.12 -15.97
CA GLN A 50 -4.68 19.15 -16.34
C GLN A 50 -3.98 19.73 -15.11
N ALA A 51 -4.75 20.06 -14.06
CA ALA A 51 -4.20 20.61 -12.83
C ALA A 51 -3.38 19.58 -12.03
N THR A 52 -3.80 18.32 -11.99
CA THR A 52 -3.00 17.24 -11.39
C THR A 52 -1.70 17.03 -12.15
N THR A 53 -1.74 17.02 -13.48
CA THR A 53 -0.51 16.88 -14.29
C THR A 53 0.44 18.04 -14.01
N ALA A 54 -0.05 19.28 -14.00
CA ALA A 54 0.75 20.46 -13.67
C ALA A 54 1.33 20.40 -12.23
N ALA A 55 0.55 19.97 -11.25
CA ALA A 55 1.01 19.78 -9.87
C ALA A 55 2.15 18.75 -9.79
N LEU A 56 1.97 17.59 -10.42
CA LEU A 56 2.98 16.54 -10.46
C LEU A 56 4.24 17.03 -11.19
N GLU A 57 4.12 17.78 -12.28
CA GLU A 57 5.25 18.35 -13.01
C GLU A 57 6.03 19.38 -12.17
N LEU A 58 5.35 20.20 -11.38
CA LEU A 58 5.98 21.16 -10.47
C LEU A 58 6.80 20.43 -9.40
N VAL A 59 6.23 19.40 -8.76
CA VAL A 59 6.97 18.63 -7.76
C VAL A 59 8.11 17.85 -8.40
N ALA A 60 7.87 17.20 -9.53
CA ALA A 60 8.90 16.51 -10.29
C ALA A 60 10.06 17.45 -10.65
N SER A 61 9.77 18.69 -11.06
CA SER A 61 10.78 19.70 -11.35
C SER A 61 11.53 20.14 -10.10
N PHE A 62 10.84 20.33 -8.98
CA PHE A 62 11.45 20.65 -7.70
C PHE A 62 12.42 19.55 -7.24
N LEU A 63 11.97 18.29 -7.19
CA LEU A 63 12.77 17.14 -6.76
C LEU A 63 13.92 16.81 -7.73
N SER A 64 13.75 17.10 -9.03
CA SER A 64 14.79 16.84 -10.04
C SER A 64 15.78 17.99 -10.22
N SER A 65 15.43 19.21 -9.80
CA SER A 65 16.29 20.39 -9.94
C SER A 65 17.67 20.15 -9.31
N SER A 66 18.71 20.60 -10.02
CA SER A 66 20.07 20.75 -9.48
C SER A 66 20.19 21.91 -8.48
N GLU A 67 19.07 22.59 -8.19
CA GLU A 67 18.91 23.51 -7.05
C GLU A 67 18.79 22.77 -5.70
N GLY A 68 19.38 21.58 -5.61
CA GLY A 68 19.94 21.01 -4.37
C GLY A 68 21.06 21.86 -3.74
N GLN A 69 21.03 23.18 -3.96
CA GLN A 69 21.73 24.24 -3.23
C GLN A 69 20.78 25.09 -2.37
N LEU A 70 19.49 24.74 -2.29
CA LEU A 70 18.74 25.10 -1.10
C LEU A 70 19.42 24.40 0.09
N PRO A 71 19.65 25.09 1.23
CA PRO A 71 20.14 24.43 2.43
C PRO A 71 19.34 23.15 2.65
N HIS A 72 20.00 22.04 3.01
CA HIS A 72 19.37 20.72 3.13
C HIS A 72 18.02 20.80 3.87
N SER A 73 17.94 21.64 4.90
CA SER A 73 16.72 21.93 5.66
C SER A 73 15.53 22.49 4.87
N THR A 74 15.72 23.25 3.78
CA THR A 74 14.63 23.91 3.04
C THR A 74 14.08 23.05 1.90
N ALA A 75 14.94 22.27 1.23
CA ALA A 75 14.50 21.32 0.21
C ALA A 75 13.80 20.11 0.84
N THR A 76 14.31 19.66 1.99
CA THR A 76 13.75 18.59 2.79
C THR A 76 12.35 18.95 3.32
N VAL A 77 12.17 20.12 3.95
CA VAL A 77 10.85 20.56 4.45
C VAL A 77 9.83 20.71 3.31
N ALA A 78 10.23 21.23 2.15
CA ALA A 78 9.31 21.31 1.01
C ALA A 78 8.92 19.90 0.52
N ALA A 79 9.86 18.96 0.42
CA ALA A 79 9.56 17.57 0.06
C ALA A 79 8.64 16.88 1.09
N GLU A 80 8.82 17.16 2.39
CA GLU A 80 7.97 16.68 3.50
C GLU A 80 6.51 17.12 3.34
N HIS A 81 6.23 18.30 2.80
CA HIS A 81 4.85 18.75 2.56
C HIS A 81 4.33 18.39 1.15
N MET A 82 5.22 18.31 0.16
CA MET A 82 4.86 18.09 -1.24
C MET A 82 4.55 16.62 -1.55
N LEU A 83 5.32 15.68 -1.02
CA LEU A 83 5.08 14.25 -1.27
C LEU A 83 3.77 13.77 -0.65
N PRO A 84 3.40 14.13 0.60
CA PRO A 84 2.07 13.82 1.12
C PRO A 84 0.95 14.46 0.31
N ALA A 85 1.13 15.68 -0.17
CA ALA A 85 0.15 16.33 -1.04
C ALA A 85 -0.04 15.52 -2.35
N ILE A 86 1.05 15.09 -3.00
CA ILE A 86 0.97 14.19 -4.16
C ILE A 86 0.31 12.86 -3.80
N ALA A 87 0.76 12.24 -2.71
CA ALA A 87 0.23 10.96 -2.27
C ALA A 87 -1.29 11.06 -2.08
N GLN A 88 -1.79 12.15 -1.49
CA GLN A 88 -3.21 12.41 -1.36
C GLN A 88 -3.92 12.61 -2.70
N ILE A 89 -3.32 13.35 -3.63
CA ILE A 89 -3.87 13.57 -4.98
C ILE A 89 -3.98 12.24 -5.74
N VAL A 90 -2.90 11.46 -5.75
CA VAL A 90 -2.85 10.17 -6.44
C VAL A 90 -3.68 9.12 -5.69
N ALA A 91 -3.82 9.20 -4.36
CA ALA A 91 -4.72 8.35 -3.57
C ALA A 91 -6.19 8.58 -3.96
N ASP A 92 -6.61 9.84 -4.16
CA ASP A 92 -7.96 10.15 -4.66
C ASP A 92 -8.15 9.56 -6.07
N GLN A 93 -7.14 9.67 -6.94
CA GLN A 93 -7.18 9.02 -8.26
C GLN A 93 -7.26 7.50 -8.15
N ALA A 94 -6.44 6.87 -7.31
CA ALA A 94 -6.43 5.43 -7.06
C ALA A 94 -7.77 4.96 -6.50
N LYS A 95 -8.36 5.71 -5.56
CA LYS A 95 -9.69 5.44 -5.02
C LYS A 95 -10.73 5.48 -6.12
N ARG A 96 -10.79 6.56 -6.90
CA ARG A 96 -11.73 6.67 -8.04
C ARG A 96 -11.48 5.60 -9.10
N GLN A 97 -10.24 5.18 -9.32
CA GLN A 97 -9.89 4.11 -10.26
C GLN A 97 -10.41 2.76 -9.76
N ARG A 98 -10.25 2.47 -8.46
CA ARG A 98 -10.84 1.29 -7.82
C ARG A 98 -12.37 1.32 -7.85
N GLU A 99 -12.97 2.50 -7.74
CA GLU A 99 -14.41 2.72 -7.88
C GLU A 99 -14.88 2.68 -9.35
N GLY A 100 -13.98 2.61 -10.34
CA GLY A 100 -14.37 2.66 -11.76
C GLY A 100 -14.88 4.03 -12.21
N MET A 101 -14.67 5.07 -11.40
CA MET A 101 -15.08 6.45 -11.62
C MET A 101 -13.96 7.36 -12.09
N LEU A 102 -12.72 6.88 -12.22
CA LEU A 102 -11.60 7.72 -12.68
C LEU A 102 -11.71 7.95 -14.20
N PRO A 103 -12.05 9.17 -14.65
CA PRO A 103 -12.09 9.49 -16.07
C PRO A 103 -10.67 9.47 -16.65
N GLU A 104 -10.52 9.07 -17.92
CA GLU A 104 -9.20 9.03 -18.56
C GLU A 104 -8.53 10.41 -18.59
N GLU A 105 -9.33 11.48 -18.64
CA GLU A 105 -8.84 12.85 -18.61
C GLU A 105 -8.18 13.20 -17.28
N CYS A 106 -8.51 12.52 -16.18
CA CYS A 106 -7.86 12.73 -14.89
C CYS A 106 -6.48 12.08 -14.82
N LYS A 107 -6.15 11.13 -15.70
CA LYS A 107 -4.83 10.49 -15.73
C LYS A 107 -3.84 11.37 -16.50
N VAL A 108 -2.56 11.27 -16.11
CA VAL A 108 -1.49 11.88 -16.88
C VAL A 108 -1.47 11.26 -18.29
N PRO A 109 -1.44 12.08 -19.37
CA PRO A 109 -1.40 11.61 -20.74
C PRO A 109 -0.24 10.63 -20.98
N SER A 110 -0.50 9.55 -21.71
CA SER A 110 0.50 8.48 -21.95
C SER A 110 1.82 9.01 -22.52
N ALA A 111 1.78 10.01 -23.41
CA ALA A 111 2.97 10.62 -24.01
C ALA A 111 3.88 11.36 -23.01
N GLN A 112 3.34 11.82 -21.87
CA GLN A 112 4.07 12.56 -20.84
C GLN A 112 4.37 11.69 -19.61
N ARG A 113 3.61 10.61 -19.42
CA ARG A 113 3.63 9.76 -18.23
C ARG A 113 5.02 9.22 -17.88
N ALA A 114 5.73 8.64 -18.84
CA ALA A 114 7.04 8.03 -18.58
C ALA A 114 8.06 9.05 -18.05
N ALA A 115 8.15 10.22 -18.69
CA ALA A 115 9.06 11.29 -18.27
C ALA A 115 8.68 11.87 -16.90
N LEU A 116 7.38 11.96 -16.61
CA LEU A 116 6.90 12.42 -15.31
C LEU A 116 7.21 11.41 -14.20
N LEU A 117 6.89 10.13 -14.41
CA LEU A 117 7.19 9.06 -13.46
C LEU A 117 8.69 8.97 -13.19
N GLU A 118 9.52 9.05 -14.23
CA GLU A 118 10.98 9.10 -14.07
C GLU A 118 11.41 10.20 -13.09
N LYS A 119 10.98 11.45 -13.33
CA LYS A 119 11.36 12.58 -12.45
C LYS A 119 10.86 12.40 -11.02
N LEU A 120 9.64 11.88 -10.83
CA LEU A 120 9.08 11.65 -9.49
C LEU A 120 9.88 10.58 -8.73
N PHE A 121 10.17 9.44 -9.37
CA PHE A 121 10.93 8.35 -8.73
C PHE A 121 12.41 8.71 -8.52
N VAL A 122 13.05 9.42 -9.47
CA VAL A 122 14.38 10.02 -9.25
C VAL A 122 14.36 10.93 -8.03
N GLY A 123 13.31 11.77 -7.93
CA GLY A 123 13.11 12.70 -6.82
C GLY A 123 12.96 12.01 -5.47
N MET A 124 12.09 11.00 -5.39
CA MET A 124 11.92 10.17 -4.20
C MET A 124 13.23 9.46 -3.83
N GLY A 125 13.95 8.93 -4.82
CA GLY A 125 15.27 8.32 -4.62
C GLY A 125 16.29 9.30 -4.02
N LYS A 126 16.36 10.53 -4.53
CA LYS A 126 17.23 11.58 -3.98
C LYS A 126 16.84 11.98 -2.56
N LEU A 127 15.55 11.98 -2.23
CA LEU A 127 15.06 12.32 -0.89
C LEU A 127 15.44 11.24 0.13
N ILE A 128 15.24 9.97 -0.22
CA ILE A 128 15.43 8.86 0.72
C ILE A 128 16.91 8.44 0.86
N LEU A 129 17.73 8.70 -0.16
CA LEU A 129 19.12 8.26 -0.15
C LEU A 129 19.93 8.81 1.04
N PRO A 130 19.88 10.11 1.40
CA PRO A 130 20.56 10.61 2.59
C PRO A 130 20.09 9.96 3.90
N VAL A 131 18.78 9.71 4.03
CA VAL A 131 18.18 9.04 5.19
C VAL A 131 18.74 7.63 5.33
N LEU A 132 18.73 6.87 4.23
CA LEU A 132 19.27 5.51 4.19
C LEU A 132 20.78 5.47 4.41
N THR A 133 21.54 6.41 3.84
CA THR A 133 22.98 6.49 4.04
C THR A 133 23.31 6.65 5.52
N ARG A 134 22.66 7.59 6.23
CA ARG A 134 22.85 7.78 7.67
C ARG A 134 22.46 6.54 8.46
N GLU A 135 21.33 5.91 8.09
CA GLU A 135 20.88 4.69 8.74
C GLU A 135 21.91 3.56 8.61
N PHE A 136 22.43 3.31 7.40
CA PHE A 136 23.43 2.27 7.21
C PHE A 136 24.82 2.62 7.79
N GLU A 137 25.19 3.89 7.84
CA GLU A 137 26.40 4.35 8.54
C GLU A 137 26.28 4.09 10.06
N ARG A 138 25.11 4.37 10.64
CA ARG A 138 24.79 4.07 12.05
C ARG A 138 24.86 2.58 12.33
N LEU A 139 24.26 1.76 11.47
CA LEU A 139 24.29 0.30 11.60
C LEU A 139 25.72 -0.23 11.51
N ALA A 140 26.51 0.24 10.55
CA ALA A 140 27.92 -0.14 10.41
C ALA A 140 28.76 0.27 11.63
N THR A 141 28.43 1.40 12.27
CA THR A 141 29.12 1.87 13.49
C THR A 141 28.75 1.00 14.68
N ARG A 142 27.47 0.62 14.84
CA ARG A 142 27.02 -0.28 15.90
C ARG A 142 27.64 -1.67 15.79
N GLU A 143 27.71 -2.22 14.57
CA GLU A 143 28.38 -3.50 14.32
C GLU A 143 29.87 -3.46 14.70
N GLN A 144 30.54 -2.32 14.54
CA GLN A 144 31.94 -2.13 14.95
C GLN A 144 32.10 -1.91 16.46
N GLN A 145 31.11 -1.31 17.12
CA GLN A 145 31.12 -1.06 18.57
C GLN A 145 30.74 -2.30 19.39
N ASP A 146 29.92 -3.21 18.86
CA ASP A 146 29.65 -4.51 19.51
C ASP A 146 30.93 -5.36 19.68
N ASP A 147 32.01 -5.03 18.97
CA ASP A 147 33.35 -5.66 19.09
C ASP A 147 34.28 -4.97 20.14
N GLU A 148 34.00 -3.72 20.55
CA GLU A 148 34.82 -2.93 21.49
C GLU A 148 33.95 -2.34 22.62
N TRP A 149 34.08 -2.88 23.84
CA TRP A 149 33.33 -2.43 25.02
C TRP A 149 33.41 -0.91 25.27
N GLU A 150 32.24 -0.31 25.52
CA GLU A 150 31.93 1.03 26.08
C GLU A 150 32.09 2.27 25.19
N ASP A 151 30.96 2.89 24.81
CA ASP A 151 30.61 4.23 25.34
C ASP A 151 29.08 4.47 25.27
N LEU A 152 28.40 4.51 26.41
CA LEU A 152 26.95 4.78 26.54
C LEU A 152 26.69 6.30 26.61
N SER A 153 27.14 7.03 25.60
CA SER A 153 26.82 8.45 25.44
C SER A 153 26.07 8.73 24.14
N ASP A 154 25.09 7.89 23.81
CA ASP A 154 24.11 8.20 22.76
C ASP A 154 23.10 9.23 23.30
N ASP A 155 23.54 10.49 23.34
CA ASP A 155 22.66 11.67 23.34
C ASP A 155 22.35 12.09 21.88
N ASP A 156 22.30 11.11 20.98
CA ASP A 156 21.82 11.28 19.61
C ASP A 156 20.30 11.42 19.67
N GLN A 157 19.83 12.67 19.61
CA GLN A 157 18.44 12.95 19.25
C GLN A 157 18.16 12.22 17.93
N GLU A 158 17.46 11.08 18.00
CA GLU A 158 16.92 10.40 16.84
C GLU A 158 16.10 11.42 16.05
N GLU A 159 16.66 11.90 14.94
CA GLU A 159 15.92 12.72 13.99
C GLU A 159 14.79 11.82 13.46
N ASP A 160 13.54 12.17 13.73
CA ASP A 160 12.38 11.37 13.36
C ASP A 160 12.29 11.27 11.83
N THR A 161 12.86 10.19 11.29
CA THR A 161 12.92 9.92 9.85
C THR A 161 11.71 9.14 9.34
N SER A 162 10.77 8.78 10.22
CA SER A 162 9.58 7.99 9.88
C SER A 162 8.73 8.67 8.80
N SER A 163 8.66 10.01 8.85
CA SER A 163 7.92 10.84 7.91
C SER A 163 8.43 10.71 6.46
N PHE A 164 9.73 10.54 6.25
CA PHE A 164 10.30 10.33 4.91
C PHE A 164 9.93 8.96 4.35
N TYR A 165 10.03 7.93 5.17
CA TYR A 165 9.65 6.57 4.78
C TYR A 165 8.17 6.51 4.39
N ASP A 166 7.29 7.09 5.21
CA ASP A 166 5.86 7.13 4.94
C ASP A 166 5.55 7.95 3.68
N ALA A 167 6.12 9.15 3.53
CA ALA A 167 5.87 9.99 2.36
C ALA A 167 6.25 9.31 1.03
N VAL A 168 7.42 8.66 0.99
CA VAL A 168 7.85 7.90 -0.20
C VAL A 168 6.99 6.66 -0.41
N MET A 169 6.69 5.90 0.64
CA MET A 169 5.83 4.70 0.57
C MET A 169 4.43 5.04 0.05
N GLN A 170 3.76 6.04 0.63
CA GLN A 170 2.41 6.44 0.23
C GLN A 170 2.39 6.97 -1.21
N CYS A 171 3.35 7.84 -1.56
CA CYS A 171 3.41 8.42 -2.90
C CYS A 171 3.61 7.32 -3.97
N SER A 172 4.63 6.50 -3.82
CA SER A 172 4.95 5.41 -4.76
C SER A 172 3.86 4.33 -4.83
N GLY A 173 3.28 3.92 -3.69
CA GLY A 173 2.19 2.94 -3.65
C GLY A 173 0.93 3.43 -4.37
N ASN A 174 0.59 4.71 -4.19
CA ASN A 174 -0.51 5.32 -4.93
C ASN A 174 -0.21 5.45 -6.43
N LEU A 175 1.04 5.77 -6.81
CA LEU A 175 1.45 5.76 -8.22
C LEU A 175 1.29 4.37 -8.84
N PHE A 176 1.68 3.29 -8.14
CA PHE A 176 1.44 1.91 -8.59
C PHE A 176 -0.05 1.60 -8.75
N LYS A 177 -0.90 2.02 -7.81
CA LYS A 177 -2.36 1.80 -7.90
C LYS A 177 -2.99 2.47 -9.14
N VAL A 178 -2.45 3.60 -9.58
CA VAL A 178 -2.97 4.35 -10.74
C VAL A 178 -2.34 3.88 -12.05
N TYR A 179 -1.01 3.80 -12.10
CA TYR A 179 -0.22 3.61 -13.33
C TYR A 179 0.34 2.19 -13.49
N GLY A 180 0.27 1.36 -12.45
CA GLY A 180 0.63 -0.06 -12.49
C GLY A 180 2.04 -0.31 -12.97
N SER A 181 2.16 -1.10 -14.04
CA SER A 181 3.45 -1.54 -14.58
C SER A 181 4.32 -0.42 -15.13
N ASP A 182 3.74 0.73 -15.49
CA ASP A 182 4.50 1.90 -15.97
C ASP A 182 5.47 2.43 -14.90
N CYS A 183 5.21 2.14 -13.62
CA CYS A 183 6.09 2.54 -12.51
C CYS A 183 7.34 1.65 -12.36
N LEU A 184 7.32 0.42 -12.87
CA LEU A 184 8.36 -0.59 -12.58
C LEU A 184 9.77 -0.17 -13.01
N PRO A 185 10.02 0.34 -14.24
CA PRO A 185 11.37 0.73 -14.65
C PRO A 185 11.99 1.80 -13.73
N HIS A 186 11.15 2.69 -13.20
CA HIS A 186 11.57 3.78 -12.33
C HIS A 186 11.74 3.33 -10.88
N PHE A 187 10.88 2.45 -10.39
CA PHE A 187 11.05 1.76 -9.10
C PHE A 187 12.36 0.98 -9.08
N ASP A 188 12.64 0.19 -10.11
CA ASP A 188 13.87 -0.61 -10.24
C ASP A 188 15.14 0.25 -10.21
N ALA A 189 15.09 1.41 -10.87
CA ALA A 189 16.24 2.30 -10.97
C ALA A 189 16.55 3.07 -9.66
N HIS A 190 15.54 3.36 -8.83
CA HIS A 190 15.68 4.33 -7.75
C HIS A 190 15.28 3.86 -6.35
N LEU A 191 14.31 2.94 -6.23
CA LEU A 191 13.74 2.57 -4.93
C LEU A 191 13.93 1.10 -4.58
N ARG A 192 13.99 0.20 -5.57
CA ARG A 192 14.08 -1.25 -5.30
C ARG A 192 15.28 -1.60 -4.44
N LEU A 193 16.50 -1.26 -4.89
CA LEU A 193 17.71 -1.64 -4.16
C LEU A 193 17.79 -0.99 -2.75
N PRO A 194 17.57 0.33 -2.59
CA PRO A 194 17.69 0.97 -1.28
C PRO A 194 16.67 0.43 -0.26
N TYR A 195 15.41 0.21 -0.65
CA TYR A 195 14.41 -0.39 0.24
C TYR A 195 14.61 -1.89 0.45
N GLY A 196 15.13 -2.61 -0.55
CA GLY A 196 15.50 -4.01 -0.40
C GLY A 196 16.61 -4.22 0.65
N ALA A 197 17.54 -3.28 0.76
CA ALA A 197 18.59 -3.33 1.78
C ALA A 197 18.01 -3.20 3.21
N LEU A 198 16.94 -2.43 3.40
CA LEU A 198 16.26 -2.35 4.70
C LEU A 198 15.67 -3.71 5.10
N LEU A 199 15.05 -4.43 4.16
CA LEU A 199 14.49 -5.76 4.41
C LEU A 199 15.55 -6.82 4.71
N ALA A 200 16.77 -6.64 4.20
CA ALA A 200 17.87 -7.58 4.38
C ALA A 200 18.60 -7.42 5.72
N HIS A 201 18.41 -6.29 6.43
CA HIS A 201 19.17 -5.96 7.63
C HIS A 201 18.30 -6.04 8.89
N ASP A 202 18.66 -6.90 9.84
CA ASP A 202 17.83 -7.20 11.02
C ASP A 202 17.65 -6.00 11.96
N GLN A 203 18.65 -5.12 12.06
CA GLN A 203 18.60 -3.94 12.92
C GLN A 203 18.13 -2.65 12.22
N SER A 204 17.74 -2.70 10.93
CA SER A 204 17.29 -1.50 10.23
C SER A 204 16.00 -0.94 10.82
N SER A 205 15.82 0.37 10.62
CA SER A 205 14.66 1.15 11.07
C SER A 205 13.35 0.40 10.86
N TYR A 206 12.56 0.34 11.94
CA TYR A 206 11.25 -0.30 11.96
C TYR A 206 10.33 0.26 10.86
N TYR A 207 10.14 1.59 10.86
CA TYR A 207 9.34 2.29 9.86
C TYR A 207 9.89 2.10 8.45
N GLY A 208 11.22 2.05 8.30
CA GLY A 208 11.87 1.73 7.04
C GLY A 208 11.47 0.34 6.50
N LYS A 209 11.47 -0.69 7.36
CA LYS A 209 11.04 -2.04 6.97
C LYS A 209 9.57 -2.10 6.58
N VAL A 210 8.69 -1.46 7.34
CA VAL A 210 7.25 -1.39 7.01
C VAL A 210 7.08 -0.72 5.65
N ALA A 211 7.76 0.41 5.41
CA ALA A 211 7.72 1.11 4.13
C ALA A 211 8.23 0.23 2.98
N ALA A 212 9.32 -0.51 3.18
CA ALA A 212 9.86 -1.44 2.20
C ALA A 212 8.90 -2.59 1.87
N LEU A 213 8.27 -3.19 2.89
CA LEU A 213 7.27 -4.25 2.72
C LEU A 213 6.09 -3.76 1.88
N CYS A 214 5.52 -2.61 2.20
CA CYS A 214 4.42 -2.00 1.45
C CYS A 214 4.81 -1.68 0.00
N LEU A 215 5.98 -1.07 -0.20
CA LEU A 215 6.52 -0.74 -1.53
C LEU A 215 6.65 -1.97 -2.43
N TYR A 216 7.28 -3.02 -1.91
CA TYR A 216 7.45 -4.26 -2.65
C TYR A 216 6.10 -4.94 -2.91
N ALA A 217 5.18 -4.94 -1.93
CA ALA A 217 3.85 -5.53 -2.08
C ALA A 217 3.04 -4.80 -3.17
N ASP A 218 3.03 -3.46 -3.19
CA ASP A 218 2.35 -2.67 -4.21
C ASP A 218 2.97 -2.86 -5.60
N ALA A 219 4.31 -2.94 -5.68
CA ALA A 219 5.00 -3.26 -6.94
C ALA A 219 4.56 -4.63 -7.49
N ILE A 220 4.42 -5.65 -6.64
CA ILE A 220 3.98 -6.99 -7.06
C ILE A 220 2.48 -7.02 -7.42
N ASN A 221 1.66 -6.30 -6.66
CA ASN A 221 0.21 -6.30 -6.83
C ASN A 221 -0.19 -5.61 -8.15
N TYR A 222 0.38 -4.43 -8.42
CA TYR A 222 -0.01 -3.58 -9.55
C TYR A 222 0.97 -3.60 -10.72
N GLY A 223 2.19 -4.09 -10.51
CA GLY A 223 3.17 -4.29 -11.58
C GLY A 223 2.92 -5.56 -12.39
N ASP A 224 3.65 -5.71 -13.50
CA ASP A 224 3.57 -6.89 -14.35
C ASP A 224 4.09 -8.14 -13.60
N PRO A 225 3.39 -9.29 -13.61
CA PRO A 225 3.84 -10.49 -12.92
C PRO A 225 5.22 -10.93 -13.38
N ALA A 226 5.53 -10.92 -14.68
CA ALA A 226 6.81 -11.43 -15.17
C ALA A 226 7.98 -10.54 -14.70
N ALA A 227 7.74 -9.24 -14.51
CA ALA A 227 8.75 -8.28 -14.06
C ALA A 227 8.95 -8.23 -12.54
N THR A 228 8.02 -8.79 -11.74
CA THR A 228 8.00 -8.63 -10.27
C THR A 228 8.39 -9.89 -9.49
N LEU A 229 8.84 -10.94 -10.18
CA LEU A 229 9.27 -12.20 -9.56
C LEU A 229 10.45 -11.99 -8.59
N GLU A 230 11.44 -11.18 -8.96
CA GLU A 230 12.58 -10.87 -8.08
C GLU A 230 12.17 -10.08 -6.85
N CYS A 231 11.17 -9.19 -6.97
CA CYS A 231 10.60 -8.49 -5.82
C CYS A 231 9.97 -9.48 -4.82
N SER A 232 9.28 -10.49 -5.33
CA SER A 232 8.64 -11.51 -4.49
C SER A 232 9.67 -12.37 -3.73
N LYS A 233 10.82 -12.67 -4.34
CA LYS A 233 11.92 -13.40 -3.68
C LYS A 233 12.52 -12.64 -2.50
N VAL A 234 12.51 -11.30 -2.56
CA VAL A 234 12.96 -10.43 -1.46
C VAL A 234 11.88 -10.27 -0.40
N LEU A 235 10.63 -10.06 -0.82
CA LEU A 235 9.52 -9.78 0.09
C LEU A 235 9.15 -10.98 0.97
N VAL A 236 9.07 -12.19 0.41
CA VAL A 236 8.54 -13.36 1.15
C VAL A 236 9.34 -13.66 2.42
N PRO A 237 10.69 -13.78 2.41
CA PRO A 237 11.46 -14.03 3.63
C PRO A 237 11.26 -12.93 4.68
N ALA A 238 11.28 -11.66 4.28
CA ALA A 238 11.12 -10.54 5.20
C ALA A 238 9.71 -10.49 5.82
N ALA A 239 8.69 -10.73 5.00
CA ALA A 239 7.31 -10.79 5.46
C ALA A 239 7.07 -11.96 6.43
N LEU A 240 7.69 -13.13 6.16
CA LEU A 240 7.62 -14.29 7.05
C LEU A 240 8.25 -14.03 8.41
N LEU A 241 9.36 -13.29 8.48
CA LEU A 241 9.99 -12.89 9.73
C LEU A 241 9.07 -12.00 10.57
N ALA A 242 8.35 -11.07 9.94
CA ALA A 242 7.44 -10.15 10.61
C ALA A 242 6.15 -10.81 11.13
N VAL A 243 5.59 -11.79 10.39
CA VAL A 243 4.35 -12.48 10.82
C VAL A 243 4.61 -13.69 11.71
N SER A 244 5.86 -14.14 11.81
CA SER A 244 6.26 -15.20 12.73
C SER A 244 6.55 -14.57 14.09
N PRO A 245 5.70 -14.78 15.12
CA PRO A 245 6.00 -14.26 16.45
C PRO A 245 7.31 -14.89 16.94
N GLN A 246 8.36 -14.07 17.07
CA GLN A 246 9.46 -14.42 17.94
C GLN A 246 8.88 -14.46 19.35
N ALA A 247 9.12 -15.55 20.08
CA ALA A 247 8.35 -15.96 21.27
C ALA A 247 8.40 -14.98 22.48
N GLU A 248 8.97 -13.78 22.33
CA GLU A 248 9.32 -12.88 23.41
C GLU A 248 8.80 -11.44 23.26
N TRP A 249 8.17 -11.07 22.13
CA TRP A 249 7.72 -9.69 21.93
C TRP A 249 6.25 -9.50 22.28
N ALA A 250 5.98 -8.52 23.15
CA ALA A 250 4.65 -7.93 23.21
C ALA A 250 4.36 -7.30 21.85
N ILE A 251 3.25 -7.69 21.20
CA ILE A 251 2.84 -7.02 19.97
C ILE A 251 2.36 -5.63 20.36
N ASP A 252 3.18 -4.62 20.06
CA ASP A 252 2.85 -3.20 20.17
C ASP A 252 2.26 -2.68 18.85
N GLU A 253 1.92 -1.39 18.82
CA GLU A 253 1.34 -0.75 17.64
C GLU A 253 2.27 -0.80 16.43
N GLU A 254 3.57 -0.68 16.65
CA GLU A 254 4.57 -0.79 15.60
C GLU A 254 4.44 -2.17 14.98
N HIS A 255 4.65 -3.25 15.73
CA HIS A 255 4.54 -4.63 15.24
C HIS A 255 3.25 -4.91 14.46
N MET A 256 2.11 -4.32 14.83
CA MET A 256 0.85 -4.44 14.07
C MET A 256 0.97 -3.92 12.64
N LEU A 257 1.70 -2.82 12.41
CA LEU A 257 1.96 -2.27 11.08
C LEU A 257 2.79 -3.23 10.21
N ALA A 258 3.86 -3.82 10.74
CA ALA A 258 4.62 -4.82 9.98
C ALA A 258 3.79 -6.07 9.69
N ILE A 259 2.95 -6.53 10.63
CA ILE A 259 2.03 -7.64 10.37
C ILE A 259 1.08 -7.26 9.23
N SER A 260 0.47 -6.07 9.27
CA SER A 260 -0.43 -5.60 8.22
C SER A 260 0.26 -5.57 6.85
N ALA A 261 1.43 -4.94 6.75
CA ALA A 261 2.21 -4.85 5.51
C ALA A 261 2.65 -6.23 4.99
N SER A 262 3.09 -7.10 5.89
CA SER A 262 3.60 -8.44 5.55
C SER A 262 2.50 -9.38 5.10
N THR A 263 1.35 -9.38 5.78
CA THR A 263 0.22 -10.24 5.42
C THR A 263 -0.39 -9.85 4.09
N TYR A 264 -0.51 -8.55 3.81
CA TYR A 264 -0.83 -8.01 2.48
C TYR A 264 0.15 -8.54 1.42
N GLY A 265 1.46 -8.35 1.65
CA GLY A 265 2.50 -8.80 0.74
C GLY A 265 2.46 -10.31 0.46
N LEU A 266 2.30 -11.14 1.50
CA LEU A 266 2.18 -12.59 1.35
C LEU A 266 0.93 -12.99 0.55
N GLY A 267 -0.20 -12.32 0.78
CA GLY A 267 -1.45 -12.57 0.06
C GLY A 267 -1.33 -12.20 -1.41
N VAL A 268 -0.67 -11.08 -1.71
CA VAL A 268 -0.36 -10.63 -3.07
C VAL A 268 0.55 -11.64 -3.78
N VAL A 269 1.64 -12.08 -3.14
CA VAL A 269 2.55 -13.08 -3.74
C VAL A 269 1.82 -14.40 -4.01
N ALA A 270 0.95 -14.85 -3.11
CA ALA A 270 0.15 -16.05 -3.30
C ALA A 270 -0.73 -15.98 -4.56
N GLN A 271 -1.29 -14.81 -4.88
CA GLN A 271 -2.12 -14.60 -6.07
C GLN A 271 -1.30 -14.37 -7.35
N ARG A 272 -0.21 -13.61 -7.25
CA ARG A 272 0.55 -13.12 -8.42
C ARG A 272 1.67 -14.08 -8.84
N HIS A 273 2.24 -14.81 -7.89
CA HIS A 273 3.39 -15.70 -8.06
C HIS A 273 3.15 -17.06 -7.40
N PRO A 274 2.09 -17.80 -7.78
CA PRO A 274 1.68 -19.02 -7.08
C PRO A 274 2.74 -20.13 -7.13
N GLU A 275 3.58 -20.16 -8.17
CA GLU A 275 4.68 -21.13 -8.29
C GLU A 275 5.78 -20.90 -7.24
N LEU A 276 6.17 -19.63 -7.04
CA LEU A 276 7.14 -19.25 -6.01
C LEU A 276 6.55 -19.55 -4.62
N PHE A 277 5.33 -19.08 -4.36
CA PHE A 277 4.66 -19.24 -3.08
C PHE A 277 4.43 -20.71 -2.74
N GLY A 278 4.09 -21.54 -3.73
CA GLY A 278 3.85 -22.97 -3.58
C GLY A 278 5.01 -23.72 -2.92
N SER A 279 6.27 -23.30 -3.16
CA SER A 279 7.46 -23.90 -2.54
C SER A 279 7.55 -23.66 -1.02
N GLN A 280 6.88 -22.63 -0.51
CA GLN A 280 6.88 -22.22 0.90
C GLN A 280 5.48 -22.28 1.53
N LEU A 281 4.52 -22.91 0.84
CA LEU A 281 3.10 -22.88 1.17
C LEU A 281 2.83 -23.30 2.62
N GLN A 282 3.37 -24.45 3.06
CA GLN A 282 3.10 -24.97 4.40
C GLN A 282 3.63 -24.05 5.49
N GLY A 283 4.90 -23.65 5.42
CA GLY A 283 5.49 -22.75 6.43
C GLY A 283 4.81 -21.38 6.47
N THR A 284 4.46 -20.84 5.32
CA THR A 284 3.75 -19.55 5.23
C THR A 284 2.34 -19.64 5.78
N LEU A 285 1.61 -20.70 5.42
CA LEU A 285 0.26 -20.93 5.91
C LEU A 285 0.25 -21.08 7.43
N GLU A 286 1.14 -21.92 7.97
CA GLU A 286 1.27 -22.09 9.43
C GLU A 286 1.58 -20.76 10.14
N ALA A 287 2.46 -19.93 9.56
CA ALA A 287 2.78 -18.62 10.12
C ALA A 287 1.54 -17.69 10.16
N LEU A 288 0.80 -17.59 9.05
CA LEU A 288 -0.42 -16.78 8.96
C LEU A 288 -1.52 -17.28 9.90
N GLU A 289 -1.72 -18.60 10.01
CA GLU A 289 -2.70 -19.20 10.92
C GLU A 289 -2.36 -18.91 12.39
N ARG A 290 -1.08 -18.97 12.74
CA ARG A 290 -0.61 -18.66 14.09
C ARG A 290 -0.75 -17.17 14.39
N CYS A 291 -0.48 -16.32 13.39
CA CYS A 291 -0.63 -14.87 13.47
C CYS A 291 -2.09 -14.50 13.76
N ILE A 292 -3.05 -14.95 12.95
CA ILE A 292 -4.48 -14.63 13.13
C ILE A 292 -5.07 -15.20 14.43
N ALA A 293 -4.49 -16.28 14.95
CA ALA A 293 -4.88 -16.86 16.24
C ALA A 293 -4.44 -16.01 17.43
N ASN A 294 -3.55 -15.03 17.25
CA ASN A 294 -3.06 -14.19 18.33
C ASN A 294 -4.19 -13.33 18.92
N PRO A 295 -4.46 -13.41 20.24
CA PRO A 295 -5.50 -12.60 20.87
C PRO A 295 -5.32 -11.10 20.73
N LEU A 296 -4.08 -10.62 20.58
CA LEU A 296 -3.78 -9.19 20.41
C LEU A 296 -4.30 -8.65 19.07
N LEU A 297 -4.47 -9.47 18.03
CA LEU A 297 -5.11 -9.03 16.78
C LEU A 297 -6.62 -8.81 16.93
N ARG A 298 -7.23 -9.29 18.03
CA ARG A 298 -8.66 -9.08 18.29
C ARG A 298 -8.97 -7.76 18.99
N CYS A 299 -7.95 -7.04 19.46
CA CYS A 299 -8.16 -5.72 20.03
C CYS A 299 -8.44 -4.69 18.92
N GLN A 300 -8.89 -3.50 19.32
CA GLN A 300 -9.21 -2.45 18.36
C GLN A 300 -7.98 -2.01 17.54
N SER A 301 -6.81 -1.87 18.17
CA SER A 301 -5.58 -1.47 17.46
C SER A 301 -5.01 -2.56 16.55
N GLY A 302 -5.25 -3.83 16.84
CA GLY A 302 -4.81 -4.96 16.02
C GLY A 302 -5.77 -5.33 14.89
N ARG A 303 -6.93 -4.68 14.79
CA ARG A 303 -8.01 -5.15 13.92
C ARG A 303 -7.71 -4.99 12.43
N ALA A 304 -7.04 -3.92 12.00
CA ALA A 304 -6.62 -3.76 10.60
C ALA A 304 -5.64 -4.87 10.17
N ALA A 305 -4.64 -5.15 11.01
CA ALA A 305 -3.71 -6.27 10.79
C ALA A 305 -4.43 -7.63 10.76
N ALA A 306 -5.46 -7.81 11.60
CA ALA A 306 -6.29 -9.01 11.58
C ALA A 306 -7.09 -9.17 10.27
N ASP A 307 -7.67 -8.07 9.77
CA ASP A 307 -8.41 -8.06 8.51
C ASP A 307 -7.48 -8.40 7.32
N GLY A 308 -6.27 -7.82 7.28
CA GLY A 308 -5.24 -8.16 6.30
C GLY A 308 -4.79 -9.62 6.39
N THR A 309 -4.58 -10.13 7.61
CA THR A 309 -4.24 -11.55 7.82
C THR A 309 -5.37 -12.47 7.34
N ALA A 310 -6.63 -12.12 7.63
CA ALA A 310 -7.79 -12.90 7.22
C ALA A 310 -7.97 -12.91 5.69
N CYS A 311 -7.77 -11.75 5.04
CA CYS A 311 -7.79 -11.65 3.59
C CYS A 311 -6.66 -12.49 2.96
N SER A 312 -5.44 -12.38 3.48
CA SER A 312 -4.29 -13.16 3.03
C SER A 312 -4.53 -14.67 3.12
N LEU A 313 -5.04 -15.15 4.27
CA LEU A 313 -5.44 -16.55 4.43
C LEU A 313 -6.52 -16.97 3.43
N LEU A 314 -7.53 -16.13 3.18
CA LEU A 314 -8.55 -16.42 2.18
C LEU A 314 -7.93 -16.55 0.77
N LYS A 315 -7.04 -15.63 0.38
CA LYS A 315 -6.30 -15.64 -0.89
C LYS A 315 -5.51 -16.95 -1.04
N VAL A 316 -4.78 -17.37 0.00
CA VAL A 316 -4.02 -18.62 0.02
C VAL A 316 -4.93 -19.85 -0.07
N TYR A 317 -5.96 -19.94 0.76
CA TYR A 317 -6.87 -21.09 0.75
C TYR A 317 -7.60 -21.23 -0.57
N ALA A 318 -8.09 -20.14 -1.15
CA ALA A 318 -8.73 -20.16 -2.46
C ALA A 318 -7.75 -20.63 -3.55
N GLY A 319 -6.56 -20.01 -3.62
CA GLY A 319 -5.57 -20.30 -4.66
C GLY A 319 -4.94 -21.69 -4.58
N PHE A 320 -4.81 -22.25 -3.37
CA PHE A 320 -4.08 -23.50 -3.14
C PHE A 320 -4.94 -24.66 -2.62
N CYS A 321 -6.28 -24.56 -2.68
CA CYS A 321 -7.19 -25.58 -2.14
C CYS A 321 -6.95 -27.00 -2.67
N MET A 322 -6.51 -27.14 -3.92
CA MET A 322 -6.18 -28.44 -4.52
C MET A 322 -4.94 -29.06 -3.87
N THR A 323 -3.90 -28.25 -3.67
CA THR A 323 -2.65 -28.68 -3.03
C THR A 323 -2.84 -28.99 -1.54
N LEU A 324 -3.70 -28.21 -0.86
CA LEU A 324 -4.00 -28.38 0.56
C LEU A 324 -5.02 -29.49 0.85
N GLY A 325 -5.71 -29.98 -0.18
CA GLY A 325 -6.87 -30.84 -0.04
C GLY A 325 -8.15 -30.03 0.21
N ILE A 326 -9.14 -30.21 -0.66
CA ILE A 326 -10.36 -29.40 -0.69
C ILE A 326 -11.11 -29.44 0.64
N ASP A 327 -11.22 -30.60 1.29
CA ASP A 327 -11.98 -30.75 2.54
C ASP A 327 -11.32 -29.99 3.70
N ALA A 328 -9.99 -30.10 3.83
CA ALA A 328 -9.24 -29.41 4.87
C ALA A 328 -9.29 -27.89 4.65
N ALA A 329 -9.04 -27.43 3.42
CA ALA A 329 -9.14 -26.02 3.06
C ALA A 329 -10.56 -25.48 3.27
N SER A 330 -11.60 -26.25 2.95
CA SER A 330 -13.00 -25.84 3.14
C SER A 330 -13.34 -25.66 4.63
N ALA A 331 -12.90 -26.57 5.50
CA ALA A 331 -13.12 -26.45 6.94
C ALA A 331 -12.46 -25.19 7.52
N LYS A 332 -11.23 -24.89 7.07
CA LYS A 332 -10.49 -23.68 7.47
C LYS A 332 -11.16 -22.41 6.96
N VAL A 333 -11.59 -22.39 5.69
CA VAL A 333 -12.30 -21.25 5.10
C VAL A 333 -13.64 -21.00 5.78
N ALA A 334 -14.42 -22.05 6.08
CA ALA A 334 -15.67 -21.88 6.81
C ALA A 334 -15.46 -21.23 8.18
N THR A 335 -14.44 -21.69 8.92
CA THR A 335 -14.07 -21.12 10.23
C THR A 335 -13.60 -19.67 10.11
N LEU A 336 -12.77 -19.38 9.10
CA LEU A 336 -12.26 -18.04 8.82
C LEU A 336 -13.39 -17.06 8.51
N LEU A 337 -14.32 -17.45 7.62
CA LEU A 337 -15.49 -16.63 7.25
C LEU A 337 -16.42 -16.40 8.45
N GLU A 338 -16.65 -17.43 9.26
CA GLU A 338 -17.50 -17.30 10.44
C GLU A 338 -16.93 -16.30 11.45
N ALA A 339 -15.63 -16.40 11.73
CA ALA A 339 -14.96 -15.67 12.80
C ALA A 339 -14.56 -14.23 12.44
N TRP A 340 -14.16 -13.99 11.18
CA TRP A 340 -13.51 -12.72 10.81
C TRP A 340 -14.30 -11.90 9.79
N PHE A 341 -15.23 -12.51 9.03
CA PHE A 341 -15.96 -11.81 7.98
C PHE A 341 -17.36 -11.34 8.43
N PRO A 342 -17.81 -10.15 7.99
CA PRO A 342 -17.13 -9.22 7.09
C PRO A 342 -15.93 -8.55 7.74
N LEU A 343 -14.93 -8.21 6.93
CA LEU A 343 -13.83 -7.33 7.34
C LEU A 343 -14.39 -5.90 7.58
N VAL A 344 -13.75 -5.10 8.44
CA VAL A 344 -14.34 -3.85 8.95
C VAL A 344 -13.39 -2.65 9.09
N GLU A 345 -12.07 -2.83 9.19
CA GLU A 345 -11.14 -1.71 9.37
C GLU A 345 -10.33 -1.39 8.11
N ASP A 346 -9.74 -2.39 7.45
CA ASP A 346 -8.87 -2.14 6.28
C ASP A 346 -9.68 -2.08 4.98
N GLU A 347 -9.91 -0.88 4.45
CA GLU A 347 -10.71 -0.65 3.23
C GLU A 347 -10.18 -1.43 2.00
N GLN A 348 -8.86 -1.53 1.84
CA GLN A 348 -8.26 -2.24 0.71
C GLN A 348 -8.53 -3.73 0.82
N GLU A 349 -8.32 -4.31 2.01
CA GLU A 349 -8.51 -5.75 2.23
C GLU A 349 -9.99 -6.13 2.24
N ILE A 350 -10.87 -5.24 2.72
CA ILE A 350 -12.33 -5.37 2.59
C ILE A 350 -12.71 -5.55 1.11
N TYR A 351 -12.19 -4.70 0.23
CA TYR A 351 -12.51 -4.76 -1.19
C TYR A 351 -11.96 -6.03 -1.84
N ASP A 352 -10.68 -6.33 -1.64
CA ASP A 352 -10.03 -7.51 -2.21
C ASP A 352 -10.72 -8.81 -1.76
N ALA A 353 -11.01 -8.93 -0.47
CA ALA A 353 -11.59 -10.14 0.09
C ALA A 353 -13.04 -10.34 -0.37
N HIS A 354 -13.86 -9.27 -0.38
CA HIS A 354 -15.24 -9.39 -0.85
C HIS A 354 -15.33 -9.62 -2.36
N GLU A 355 -14.47 -9.00 -3.18
CA GLU A 355 -14.40 -9.32 -4.61
C GLU A 355 -14.05 -10.81 -4.82
N LEU A 356 -13.05 -11.32 -4.11
CA LEU A 356 -12.69 -12.74 -4.16
C LEU A 356 -13.84 -13.66 -3.76
N LEU A 357 -14.56 -13.36 -2.67
CA LEU A 357 -15.71 -14.17 -2.23
C LEU A 357 -16.86 -14.17 -3.25
N LEU A 358 -17.16 -13.02 -3.85
CA LEU A 358 -18.16 -12.92 -4.91
C LEU A 358 -17.75 -13.71 -6.14
N GLN A 359 -16.49 -13.60 -6.57
CA GLN A 359 -15.96 -14.39 -7.68
C GLN A 359 -16.00 -15.89 -7.39
N MET A 360 -15.65 -16.31 -6.18
CA MET A 360 -15.74 -17.72 -5.77
C MET A 360 -17.17 -18.28 -5.92
N VAL A 361 -18.19 -17.48 -5.60
CA VAL A 361 -19.60 -17.86 -5.78
C VAL A 361 -19.97 -17.92 -7.26
N ILE A 362 -19.64 -16.86 -8.02
CA ILE A 362 -20.03 -16.73 -9.42
C ILE A 362 -19.42 -17.85 -10.27
N GLN A 363 -18.16 -18.20 -9.99
CA GLN A 363 -17.37 -19.18 -10.73
C GLN A 363 -17.53 -20.62 -10.21
N ASP A 364 -18.46 -20.86 -9.27
CA ASP A 364 -18.67 -22.17 -8.63
C ASP A 364 -17.34 -22.77 -8.09
N HIS A 365 -16.53 -21.94 -7.43
CA HIS A 365 -15.21 -22.33 -6.94
C HIS A 365 -15.29 -23.60 -6.06
N PRO A 366 -14.35 -24.55 -6.14
CA PRO A 366 -14.44 -25.84 -5.43
C PRO A 366 -14.77 -25.72 -3.93
N LEU A 367 -14.16 -24.76 -3.23
CA LEU A 367 -14.46 -24.50 -1.82
C LEU A 367 -15.91 -24.05 -1.57
N SER A 368 -16.53 -23.31 -2.50
CA SER A 368 -17.91 -22.83 -2.38
C SER A 368 -18.95 -23.95 -2.46
N SER A 369 -18.56 -25.13 -2.94
CA SER A 369 -19.42 -26.32 -2.99
C SER A 369 -19.55 -27.00 -1.63
N ASN A 370 -18.61 -26.77 -0.70
CA ASN A 370 -18.71 -27.31 0.65
C ASN A 370 -19.90 -26.68 1.41
N PRO A 371 -20.77 -27.47 2.07
CA PRO A 371 -21.96 -26.93 2.73
C PRO A 371 -21.68 -25.86 3.80
N ALA A 372 -20.61 -26.00 4.58
CA ALA A 372 -20.26 -25.05 5.63
C ALA A 372 -19.77 -23.72 5.03
N VAL A 373 -18.91 -23.79 4.01
CA VAL A 373 -18.45 -22.59 3.28
C VAL A 373 -19.63 -21.92 2.58
N ARG A 374 -20.48 -22.69 1.88
CA ARG A 374 -21.67 -22.18 1.19
C ARG A 374 -22.63 -21.49 2.15
N GLN A 375 -22.80 -22.01 3.36
CA GLN A 375 -23.63 -21.38 4.39
C GLN A 375 -23.06 -20.02 4.81
N GLN A 376 -21.75 -19.92 5.04
CA GLN A 376 -21.11 -18.64 5.40
C GLN A 376 -21.15 -17.64 4.24
N LEU A 377 -20.96 -18.10 2.99
CA LEU A 377 -21.12 -17.27 1.80
C LEU A 377 -22.56 -16.75 1.67
N ARG A 378 -23.57 -17.58 1.94
CA ARG A 378 -24.97 -17.12 1.97
C ARG A 378 -25.20 -16.05 3.05
N ARG A 379 -24.72 -16.27 4.27
CA ARG A 379 -24.80 -15.28 5.36
C ARG A 379 -24.20 -13.95 4.93
N LEU A 380 -23.00 -13.97 4.35
CA LEU A 380 -22.31 -12.76 3.92
C LEU A 380 -23.03 -12.08 2.74
N VAL A 381 -23.30 -12.81 1.65
CA VAL A 381 -23.80 -12.27 0.39
C VAL A 381 -25.28 -11.91 0.43
N LEU A 382 -26.12 -12.66 1.15
CA LEU A 382 -27.57 -12.44 1.19
C LEU A 382 -28.01 -11.57 2.37
N ASP A 383 -27.34 -11.68 3.52
CA ASP A 383 -27.84 -11.05 4.77
C ASP A 383 -27.02 -9.81 5.17
N ILE A 384 -25.70 -9.84 5.00
CA ILE A 384 -24.79 -8.80 5.52
C ILE A 384 -24.49 -7.74 4.46
N LEU A 385 -23.94 -8.15 3.31
CA LEU A 385 -23.47 -7.27 2.26
C LEU A 385 -24.57 -6.35 1.67
N PRO A 386 -25.82 -6.80 1.45
CA PRO A 386 -26.88 -5.92 0.97
C PRO A 386 -27.26 -4.81 1.95
N GLY A 387 -27.10 -5.06 3.26
CA GLY A 387 -27.36 -4.09 4.33
C GLY A 387 -26.18 -3.15 4.61
N ARG A 388 -25.02 -3.41 4.02
CA ARG A 388 -23.78 -2.63 4.20
C ARG A 388 -23.19 -2.24 2.85
N PRO A 389 -23.84 -1.33 2.10
CA PRO A 389 -23.39 -0.83 0.81
C PRO A 389 -22.18 0.11 0.91
N GLU A 390 -21.43 0.12 2.01
CA GLU A 390 -20.11 0.73 2.20
C GLU A 390 -18.93 -0.29 2.10
N LEU A 391 -19.10 -1.55 2.55
CA LEU A 391 -18.12 -2.66 2.47
C LEU A 391 -17.75 -3.36 1.12
N ILE A 392 -17.98 -2.84 -0.09
CA ILE A 392 -17.88 -3.55 -1.40
C ILE A 392 -17.54 -2.49 -2.46
N GLY A 393 -16.33 -2.42 -2.98
CA GLY A 393 -15.95 -1.34 -3.92
C GLY A 393 -16.88 -1.24 -5.13
N GLU A 394 -17.11 -0.04 -5.69
CA GLU A 394 -18.09 0.19 -6.78
C GLU A 394 -17.89 -0.75 -7.99
N ARG A 395 -16.65 -1.12 -8.31
CA ARG A 395 -16.28 -2.09 -9.34
C ARG A 395 -16.90 -3.48 -9.16
N ALA A 396 -17.17 -3.90 -7.91
CA ALA A 396 -17.79 -5.19 -7.58
C ALA A 396 -19.30 -5.10 -7.30
N ARG A 397 -19.86 -3.91 -7.09
CA ARG A 397 -20.92 -3.80 -6.08
C ARG A 397 -22.35 -4.06 -6.52
N ARG A 398 -22.72 -3.92 -7.80
CA ARG A 398 -24.08 -4.29 -8.22
C ARG A 398 -24.09 -5.55 -9.04
N GLU A 399 -23.27 -5.63 -10.07
CA GLU A 399 -23.34 -6.75 -11.00
C GLU A 399 -22.77 -8.03 -10.40
N LEU A 400 -21.58 -8.00 -9.76
CA LEU A 400 -21.03 -9.20 -9.12
C LEU A 400 -21.86 -9.59 -7.90
N LEU A 401 -22.25 -8.63 -7.06
CA LEU A 401 -23.13 -8.92 -5.93
C LEU A 401 -24.46 -9.53 -6.39
N GLN A 402 -25.12 -8.94 -7.39
CA GLN A 402 -26.37 -9.47 -7.92
C GLN A 402 -26.19 -10.86 -8.55
N ALA A 403 -25.13 -11.06 -9.34
CA ALA A 403 -24.81 -12.37 -9.91
C ALA A 403 -24.56 -13.44 -8.82
N ALA A 404 -23.87 -13.07 -7.74
CA ALA A 404 -23.64 -13.96 -6.60
C ALA A 404 -24.95 -14.25 -5.82
N ILE A 405 -25.81 -13.24 -5.64
CA ILE A 405 -27.14 -13.42 -5.05
C ILE A 405 -27.97 -14.41 -5.87
N ASP A 406 -27.98 -14.25 -7.20
CA ASP A 406 -28.75 -15.11 -8.10
C ASP A 406 -28.24 -16.55 -8.12
N LYS A 407 -26.92 -16.74 -7.95
CA LYS A 407 -26.28 -18.06 -7.82
C LYS A 407 -26.56 -18.76 -6.48
N LEU A 408 -26.73 -17.99 -5.41
CA LEU A 408 -26.90 -18.53 -4.07
C LEU A 408 -28.36 -18.77 -3.68
N ARG A 409 -29.31 -18.08 -4.31
CA ARG A 409 -30.75 -18.34 -4.18
C ARG A 409 -31.10 -19.70 -4.77
#